data_AF-A0A643BKY0-F1
#
_entry.id   AF-A0A643BKY0-F1
#
_cell.length_a   1.000
_cell.length_b   1.000
_cell.length_c   1.000
_cell.angle_alpha   90.00
_cell.angle_beta   90.00
_cell.angle_gamma   90.00
#
_symmetry.space_group_name_H-M   'P 1'
#
loop_
_entity.id
_entity.type
_entity.pdbx_description
1 polymer ?
#
loop_
_entity_poly.entity_id
_entity_poly.type
_entity_poly.pdbx_seq_one_letter_code
_entity_poly.pdbx_strand_id
1 'polypeptide(L)'
;MDTKGEKQPAEVGTLVGKDRSSFFVNGLTLGGQKCSVIRDSMMQEGDFTMDLRTKSSCGAPTFNITVTLTTKTLVLLMGKEGIHGGTINKKCHEMASHLRRSQY
;
A
#
# COMPACT_ATOMS: atom_id res chain seq x y z
N MET A 1 -2.24 -8.20 33.35
CA MET A 1 -0.95 -8.68 32.81
C MET A 1 -1.08 -8.60 31.31
N ASP A 2 -0.88 -7.42 30.76
CA ASP A 2 -1.07 -7.16 29.34
C ASP A 2 0.31 -7.09 28.71
N THR A 3 0.60 -8.09 27.90
CA THR A 3 1.81 -8.18 27.11
C THR A 3 1.96 -6.91 26.27
N LYS A 4 3.12 -6.24 26.39
CA LYS A 4 3.56 -5.17 25.49
C LYS A 4 3.62 -5.74 24.05
N GLY A 5 2.49 -5.76 23.36
CA GLY A 5 2.44 -5.92 21.92
C GLY A 5 3.04 -4.67 21.31
N GLU A 6 4.16 -4.83 20.61
CA GLU A 6 4.83 -3.80 19.83
C GLU A 6 3.79 -3.02 19.01
N LYS A 7 3.52 -1.76 19.38
CA LYS A 7 2.58 -0.91 18.65
C LYS A 7 3.18 -0.65 17.27
N GLN A 8 2.77 -1.43 16.27
CA GLN A 8 3.09 -1.13 14.88
C GLN A 8 2.65 0.31 14.59
N PRO A 9 3.46 1.11 13.86
CA PRO A 9 3.08 2.46 13.48
C PRO A 9 1.69 2.45 12.83
N ALA A 10 0.81 3.37 13.24
CA ALA A 10 -0.63 3.30 12.96
C ALA A 10 -0.96 3.07 11.47
N GLU A 11 -0.22 3.73 10.56
CA GLU A 11 -0.42 3.57 9.11
C GLU A 11 0.02 2.19 8.61
N VAL A 12 1.14 1.65 9.13
CA VAL A 12 1.61 0.29 8.80
C VAL A 12 0.62 -0.74 9.32
N GLY A 13 0.17 -0.60 10.57
CA GLY A 13 -0.82 -1.47 11.18
C GLY A 13 -2.17 -1.44 10.44
N THR A 14 -2.52 -0.29 9.85
CA THR A 14 -3.67 -0.15 8.96
C THR A 14 -3.46 -0.96 7.68
N LEU A 15 -2.32 -0.80 7.00
CA LEU A 15 -2.00 -1.50 5.74
C LEU A 15 -1.98 -3.03 5.90
N VAL A 16 -1.40 -3.56 6.99
CA VAL A 16 -1.32 -5.01 7.25
C VAL A 16 -2.47 -5.54 8.12
N GLY A 17 -3.44 -4.67 8.41
CA GLY A 17 -4.59 -4.98 9.26
C GLY A 17 -5.52 -6.02 8.63
N LYS A 18 -6.29 -6.69 9.50
CA LYS A 18 -7.29 -7.69 9.11
C LYS A 18 -8.55 -7.08 8.51
N ASP A 19 -8.87 -5.85 8.91
CA ASP A 19 -10.01 -5.13 8.35
C ASP A 19 -9.64 -4.60 6.96
N ARG A 20 -10.23 -5.18 5.92
CA ARG A 20 -9.99 -4.80 4.52
C ARG A 20 -11.14 -4.02 3.90
N SER A 21 -12.31 -3.99 4.56
CA SER A 21 -13.52 -3.36 4.00
C SER A 21 -13.60 -1.88 4.34
N SER A 22 -13.10 -1.47 5.51
CA SER A 22 -13.12 -0.06 5.92
C SER A 22 -12.30 0.87 5.02
N PHE A 23 -11.29 0.34 4.33
CA PHE A 23 -10.45 1.15 3.43
C PHE A 23 -11.21 1.73 2.23
N PHE A 24 -12.20 1.01 1.72
CA PHE A 24 -12.96 1.46 0.55
C PHE A 24 -13.86 2.66 0.87
N VAL A 25 -14.34 2.75 2.13
CA VAL A 25 -15.21 3.83 2.58
C VAL A 25 -14.39 5.00 3.14
N ASN A 26 -13.45 4.72 4.05
CA ASN A 26 -12.72 5.76 4.78
C ASN A 26 -11.43 6.20 4.07
N GLY A 27 -10.90 5.38 3.16
CA GLY A 27 -9.54 5.53 2.66
C GLY A 27 -8.50 5.22 3.74
N LEU A 28 -7.27 5.61 3.48
CA LEU A 28 -6.16 5.50 4.43
C LEU A 28 -5.19 6.67 4.26
N THR A 29 -4.22 6.80 5.15
CA THR A 29 -3.13 7.78 5.03
C THR A 29 -1.78 7.08 4.88
N LEU A 30 -0.90 7.68 4.09
CA LEU A 30 0.51 7.30 3.96
C LEU A 30 1.37 8.53 4.18
N GLY A 31 2.14 8.58 5.28
CA GLY A 31 2.90 9.77 5.65
C GLY A 31 2.01 11.01 5.82
N GLY A 32 0.77 10.82 6.29
CA GLY A 32 -0.23 11.89 6.38
C GLY A 32 -0.94 12.26 5.06
N GLN A 33 -0.50 11.73 3.91
CA GLN A 33 -1.18 11.94 2.63
C GLN A 33 -2.41 11.04 2.54
N LYS A 34 -3.61 11.64 2.45
CA LYS A 34 -4.86 10.91 2.25
C LYS A 34 -4.86 10.18 0.91
N CYS A 35 -5.28 8.93 0.93
CA CYS A 35 -5.36 8.05 -0.23
C CYS A 35 -6.71 7.32 -0.29
N SER A 36 -7.19 7.03 -1.50
CA SER A 36 -8.30 6.10 -1.76
C SER A 36 -7.75 4.78 -2.28
N VAL A 37 -8.32 3.67 -1.81
CA VAL A 37 -8.03 2.34 -2.37
C VAL A 37 -8.75 2.17 -3.70
N ILE A 38 -8.01 1.74 -4.72
CA ILE A 38 -8.52 1.37 -6.04
C ILE A 38 -8.72 -0.15 -6.09
N ARG A 39 -7.72 -0.91 -5.62
CA ARG A 39 -7.71 -2.37 -5.59
C ARG A 39 -6.96 -2.85 -4.37
N ASP A 40 -7.45 -3.92 -3.76
CA ASP A 40 -6.77 -4.62 -2.69
C ASP A 40 -6.68 -6.13 -3.00
N SER A 41 -5.46 -6.57 -3.34
CA SER A 41 -5.08 -7.97 -3.51
C SER A 41 -3.89 -8.31 -2.60
N MET A 42 -3.70 -7.58 -1.49
CA MET A 42 -2.50 -7.69 -0.65
C MET A 42 -2.43 -9.01 0.12
N MET A 43 -3.59 -9.55 0.49
CA MET A 43 -3.72 -10.84 1.19
C MET A 43 -3.97 -12.01 0.22
N GLN A 44 -4.04 -11.74 -1.09
CA GLN A 44 -4.21 -12.76 -2.11
C GLN A 44 -2.85 -13.34 -2.48
N GLU A 45 -2.71 -14.67 -2.39
CA GLU A 45 -1.49 -15.35 -2.81
C GLU A 45 -1.20 -15.08 -4.29
N GLY A 46 0.06 -14.78 -4.59
CA GLY A 46 0.53 -14.46 -5.93
C GLY A 46 0.57 -12.96 -6.22
N ASP A 47 -0.45 -12.19 -5.87
CA ASP A 47 -0.50 -10.75 -6.19
C ASP A 47 0.22 -9.90 -5.15
N PHE A 48 -0.22 -9.99 -3.89
CA PHE A 48 0.30 -9.24 -2.75
C PHE A 48 0.36 -7.71 -2.90
N THR A 49 -0.44 -7.15 -3.81
CA THR A 49 -0.45 -5.71 -4.14
C THR A 49 -1.71 -5.02 -3.65
N MET A 50 -1.58 -3.72 -3.35
CA MET A 50 -2.69 -2.80 -3.14
C MET A 50 -2.41 -1.53 -3.95
N ASP A 51 -3.39 -1.12 -4.74
CA ASP A 51 -3.30 0.08 -5.56
C ASP A 51 -4.13 1.21 -4.94
N LEU A 52 -3.52 2.38 -4.89
CA LEU A 52 -4.03 3.57 -4.22
C LEU A 52 -3.94 4.77 -5.17
N ARG A 53 -4.78 5.77 -4.92
CA ARG A 53 -4.67 7.12 -5.49
C ARG A 53 -4.60 8.13 -4.35
N THR A 54 -3.69 9.10 -4.41
CA THR A 54 -3.75 10.23 -3.48
C THR A 54 -5.01 11.06 -3.69
N LYS A 55 -5.57 11.58 -2.60
CA LYS A 55 -6.64 12.58 -2.61
C LYS A 55 -6.00 13.96 -2.48
N SER A 56 -6.44 14.90 -3.31
CA SER A 56 -6.01 16.30 -3.23
C SER A 56 -7.23 17.20 -3.04
N SER A 57 -7.00 18.38 -2.46
CA SER A 57 -7.96 19.48 -2.44
C SER A 57 -7.61 20.49 -3.54
N CYS A 58 -8.61 21.24 -4.00
CA CYS A 58 -8.41 22.41 -4.88
C CYS A 58 -7.72 22.11 -6.22
N GLY A 59 -7.92 20.91 -6.79
CA GLY A 59 -7.43 20.59 -8.14
C GLY A 59 -5.93 20.31 -8.26
N ALA A 60 -5.21 20.21 -7.14
CA ALA A 60 -3.80 19.78 -7.16
C ALA A 60 -3.67 18.35 -7.75
N PRO A 61 -2.54 18.02 -8.39
CA PRO A 61 -2.37 16.72 -9.05
C PRO A 61 -2.48 15.56 -8.04
N THR A 62 -2.99 14.44 -8.53
CA THR A 62 -3.11 13.19 -7.78
C THR A 62 -2.18 12.13 -8.37
N PHE A 63 -1.66 11.28 -7.50
CA PHE A 63 -0.63 10.30 -7.84
C PHE A 63 -1.15 8.90 -7.56
N ASN A 64 -0.80 7.97 -8.44
CA ASN A 64 -1.03 6.55 -8.19
C ASN A 64 0.09 6.03 -7.28
N ILE A 65 -0.25 5.16 -6.34
CA ILE A 65 0.69 4.49 -5.45
C ILE A 65 0.37 3.00 -5.49
N THR A 66 1.39 2.16 -5.56
CA THR A 66 1.24 0.72 -5.28
C THR A 66 1.99 0.39 -4.01
N VAL A 67 1.35 -0.39 -3.15
CA VAL A 67 1.97 -1.03 -1.98
C VAL A 67 2.04 -2.52 -2.25
N THR A 68 3.16 -3.14 -1.93
CA THR A 68 3.31 -4.60 -2.04
C THR A 68 3.88 -5.13 -0.73
N LEU A 69 3.24 -6.16 -0.20
CA LEU A 69 3.74 -6.89 0.96
C LEU A 69 4.79 -7.90 0.48
N THR A 70 5.82 -8.15 1.29
CA THR A 70 6.78 -9.25 1.16
C THR A 70 6.78 -10.06 2.46
N THR A 71 7.79 -10.91 2.71
CA THR A 71 7.81 -11.72 3.93
C THR A 71 7.98 -10.86 5.19
N LYS A 72 8.77 -9.79 5.09
CA LYS A 72 9.22 -8.96 6.21
C LYS A 72 9.08 -7.45 5.92
N THR A 73 8.87 -7.06 4.66
CA THR A 73 8.88 -5.65 4.25
C THR A 73 7.62 -5.24 3.49
N LEU A 74 7.29 -3.95 3.55
CA LEU A 74 6.34 -3.30 2.64
C LEU A 74 7.14 -2.47 1.63
N VAL A 75 6.89 -2.69 0.35
CA VAL A 75 7.43 -1.87 -0.73
C VAL A 75 6.34 -0.87 -1.12
N LEU A 76 6.68 0.42 -1.12
CA LEU A 76 5.78 1.49 -1.54
C LEU A 76 6.40 2.23 -2.71
N LEU A 77 5.62 2.43 -3.77
CA LEU A 77 6.03 3.13 -4.97
C LEU A 77 4.97 4.15 -5.36
N MET A 78 5.35 5.43 -5.42
CA MET A 78 4.51 6.53 -5.90
C MET A 78 4.96 6.96 -7.29
N GLY A 79 4.01 7.03 -8.22
CA GLY A 79 4.28 7.56 -9.56
C GLY A 79 4.41 9.07 -9.58
N LYS A 80 5.18 9.59 -10.53
CA LYS A 80 5.12 11.01 -10.91
C LYS A 80 3.76 11.33 -11.54
N GLU A 81 3.47 12.61 -11.68
CA GLU A 81 2.26 13.10 -12.34
C GLU A 81 2.10 12.47 -13.75
N GLY A 82 0.88 12.05 -14.07
CA GLY A 82 0.55 11.42 -15.35
C GLY A 82 0.96 9.94 -15.50
N ILE A 83 1.72 9.36 -14.57
CA ILE A 83 2.12 7.95 -14.65
C ILE A 83 0.94 7.04 -14.31
N HIS A 84 0.63 6.12 -15.22
CA HIS A 84 -0.46 5.16 -15.06
C HIS A 84 -0.18 4.13 -13.94
N GLY A 85 -1.24 3.76 -13.19
CA GLY A 85 -1.15 2.84 -12.06
C GLY A 85 -0.58 1.48 -12.42
N GLY A 86 -0.95 0.91 -13.58
CA GLY A 86 -0.41 -0.37 -14.05
C GLY A 86 1.11 -0.38 -14.22
N THR A 87 1.73 0.73 -14.63
CA THR A 87 3.19 0.85 -14.75
C THR A 87 3.89 0.78 -13.38
N ILE A 88 3.28 1.40 -12.37
CA ILE A 88 3.80 1.44 -11.00
C ILE A 88 3.60 0.08 -10.34
N ASN A 89 2.42 -0.50 -10.49
CA ASN A 89 2.08 -1.81 -9.96
C ASN A 89 3.04 -2.89 -10.47
N LYS A 90 3.27 -2.95 -11.79
CA LYS A 90 4.22 -3.89 -12.39
C LYS A 90 5.62 -3.77 -11.77
N LYS A 91 6.16 -2.56 -11.67
CA LYS A 91 7.50 -2.33 -11.07
C LYS A 91 7.55 -2.71 -9.59
N CYS A 92 6.50 -2.40 -8.83
CA CYS A 92 6.43 -2.71 -7.41
C CYS A 92 6.33 -4.22 -7.17
N HIS A 93 5.53 -4.91 -7.99
CA HIS A 93 5.39 -6.36 -7.96
C HIS A 93 6.69 -7.10 -8.34
N GLU A 94 7.40 -6.64 -9.37
CA GLU A 94 8.72 -7.18 -9.75
C GLU A 94 9.74 -7.04 -8.60
N MET A 95 9.77 -5.88 -7.93
CA MET A 95 10.63 -5.63 -6.77
C MET A 95 10.27 -6.56 -5.59
N ALA A 96 8.99 -6.65 -5.25
CA ALA A 96 8.53 -7.52 -4.17
C ALA A 96 8.83 -9.00 -4.46
N SER A 97 8.67 -9.43 -5.72
CA SER A 97 9.01 -10.78 -6.15
C SER A 97 10.50 -11.07 -5.99
N HIS A 98 11.36 -10.09 -6.29
CA HIS A 98 12.80 -10.21 -6.05
C HIS A 98 13.11 -10.33 -4.55
N LEU A 99 12.54 -9.47 -3.70
CA LEU A 99 12.74 -9.49 -2.25
C LEU A 99 12.27 -10.80 -1.62
N ARG A 100 11.10 -11.31 -2.03
CA ARG A 100 10.59 -12.62 -1.57
C ARG A 100 11.53 -13.77 -1.89
N ARG A 101 12.08 -13.82 -3.11
CA ARG A 101 13.07 -14.84 -3.48
C ARG A 101 14.32 -14.76 -2.61
N SER A 102 14.70 -13.55 -2.22
CA SER A 102 15.80 -13.26 -1.30
C SER A 102 15.46 -13.47 0.18
N GLN A 103 14.28 -14.02 0.52
CA GLN A 103 13.80 -14.27 1.89
C GLN A 103 13.61 -12.99 2.73
N TYR A 104 13.23 -11.90 2.05
CA TYR A 104 12.77 -10.63 2.63
C TYR A 104 11.25 -10.44 2.48
#